data_AF-A0A0S9RTT2-F1
#
_entry.id   AF-A0A0S9RTT2-F1
#
_cell.length_a   1.000
_cell.length_b   1.000
_cell.length_c   1.000
_cell.angle_alpha   90.00
_cell.angle_beta   90.00
_cell.angle_gamma   90.00
#
_symmetry.space_group_name_H-M   'P 1'
#
loop_
_entity.id
_entity.type
_entity.pdbx_description
1 polymer ?
#
loop_
_entity_poly.entity_id
_entity_poly.type
_entity_poly.pdbx_seq_one_letter_code
_entity_poly.pdbx_strand_id
1 'polypeptide(L)'
;MDGLFYFAMKRDVWQVQVGPGQHYAEFGWREGRDPNPLYSTSGYLTANPDVAAAGIDPLAHFDRFGWKERRNPSAFFNTKAYLAANPDVAAAGVDPLAQYLQFGIAEHRDLA
;
A
#
# COMPACT_ATOMS: atom_id res chain seq x y z
N MET A 1 8.97 39.54 28.13
CA MET A 1 9.06 38.27 28.89
C MET A 1 8.37 37.24 28.03
N ASP A 2 9.15 36.76 27.07
CA ASP A 2 8.67 36.48 25.72
C ASP A 2 8.35 35.00 25.53
N GLY A 3 7.60 34.67 24.47
CA GLY A 3 7.09 33.34 24.11
C GLY A 3 8.13 32.21 23.91
N LEU A 4 9.36 32.42 24.38
CA LEU A 4 10.45 31.45 24.53
C LEU A 4 10.17 30.35 25.58
N PHE A 5 9.10 30.46 26.37
CA PHE A 5 8.69 29.40 27.30
C PHE A 5 7.81 28.31 26.66
N TYR A 6 7.23 28.52 25.48
CA TYR A 6 6.48 27.48 24.77
C TYR A 6 7.39 26.46 24.07
N PHE A 7 8.67 26.80 23.88
CA PHE A 7 9.65 25.97 23.18
C PHE A 7 10.40 24.95 24.07
N ALA A 8 10.07 24.86 25.37
CA ALA A 8 10.85 24.09 26.33
C ALA A 8 10.19 22.77 26.81
N MET A 9 8.95 22.45 26.43
CA MET A 9 8.23 21.30 27.01
C MET A 9 7.27 20.57 26.05
N LYS A 10 7.70 20.40 24.80
CA LYS A 10 7.13 19.44 23.84
C LYS A 10 8.25 18.70 23.12
N ARG A 11 9.36 18.44 23.84
CA ARG A 11 10.62 17.92 23.32
C ARG A 11 10.96 16.55 23.92
N ASP A 12 9.93 15.86 24.38
CA ASP A 12 10.03 14.66 25.21
C ASP A 12 8.76 13.80 25.17
N VAL A 13 8.17 13.53 23.99
CA VAL A 13 7.66 12.21 23.51
C VAL A 13 7.14 12.37 22.06
N TRP A 14 8.05 12.39 21.08
CA TRP A 14 7.68 12.06 19.69
C TRP A 14 8.61 10.93 19.26
N GLN A 15 8.22 9.72 19.66
CA GLN A 15 9.00 8.51 19.41
C GLN A 15 9.28 8.39 17.91
N VAL A 16 10.57 8.21 17.58
CA VAL A 16 11.16 7.79 16.30
C VAL A 16 10.19 7.93 15.10
N GLN A 17 10.29 9.03 14.37
CA GLN A 17 9.49 9.39 13.19
C GLN A 17 9.70 8.44 11.99
N VAL A 18 9.39 7.16 12.15
CA VAL A 18 9.25 6.23 11.03
C VAL A 18 7.89 6.52 10.39
N GLY A 19 7.90 7.02 9.14
CA GLY A 19 6.65 7.26 8.40
C GLY A 19 5.84 5.97 8.24
N PRO A 20 4.52 6.01 8.07
CA PRO A 20 3.67 4.82 8.04
C PRO A 20 4.11 3.77 7.01
N GLY A 21 4.56 4.21 5.82
CA GLY A 21 5.12 3.32 4.81
C GLY A 21 6.46 2.68 5.21
N GLN A 22 7.34 3.44 5.86
CA GLN A 22 8.61 2.91 6.35
C GLN A 22 8.39 1.93 7.51
N HIS A 23 7.45 2.21 8.41
CA HIS A 23 7.11 1.29 9.50
C HIS A 23 6.51 0.00 8.94
N TYR A 24 5.66 0.11 7.91
CA TYR A 24 5.13 -1.05 7.22
C TYR A 24 6.25 -1.94 6.66
N ALA A 25 7.19 -1.35 5.90
CA ALA A 25 8.29 -2.07 5.26
C ALA A 25 9.24 -2.74 6.27
N GLU A 26 9.51 -2.07 7.40
CA GLU A 26 10.43 -2.56 8.42
C GLU A 26 9.78 -3.61 9.35
N PHE A 27 8.51 -3.41 9.73
CA PHE A 27 7.82 -4.19 10.76
C PHE A 27 6.41 -4.63 10.35
N GLY A 28 5.61 -3.70 9.82
CA GLY A 28 4.16 -3.87 9.72
C GLY A 28 3.71 -5.08 8.90
N TRP A 29 4.39 -5.41 7.80
CA TRP A 29 4.01 -6.59 7.00
C TRP A 29 4.24 -7.92 7.75
N ARG A 30 5.27 -7.99 8.60
CA ARG A 30 5.54 -9.17 9.44
C ARG A 30 4.55 -9.28 10.62
N GLU A 31 4.04 -8.15 11.05
CA GLU A 31 2.93 -8.07 12.01
C GLU A 31 1.56 -8.33 11.37
N GLY A 32 1.51 -8.54 10.04
CA GLY A 32 0.26 -8.75 9.31
C GLY A 32 -0.62 -7.50 9.19
N ARG A 33 -0.08 -6.30 9.40
CA ARG A 33 -0.81 -5.05 9.25
C ARG A 33 -1.10 -4.78 7.78
N ASP A 34 -2.18 -4.06 7.50
CA ASP A 34 -2.54 -3.65 6.14
C ASP A 34 -2.06 -2.21 5.89
N PRO A 35 -1.42 -1.92 4.73
CA PRO A 35 -0.87 -0.60 4.44
C PRO A 35 -1.94 0.41 4.00
N ASN A 36 -3.08 -0.08 3.50
CA ASN A 36 -4.26 0.70 3.13
C ASN A 36 -5.49 -0.23 3.06
N PRO A 37 -6.74 0.30 2.99
CA PRO A 37 -7.96 -0.51 3.00
C PRO A 37 -8.15 -1.48 1.82
N LEU A 38 -7.42 -1.30 0.72
CA LEU A 38 -7.54 -2.11 -0.49
C LEU A 38 -6.39 -3.11 -0.66
N TYR A 39 -5.50 -3.20 0.33
CA TYR A 39 -4.41 -4.16 0.37
C TYR A 39 -4.50 -4.99 1.65
N SER A 40 -4.48 -6.31 1.53
CA SER A 40 -4.43 -7.22 2.68
C SER A 40 -3.09 -7.95 2.69
N THR A 41 -2.25 -7.70 3.68
CA THR A 41 -0.93 -8.34 3.79
C THR A 41 -1.06 -9.85 3.98
N SER A 42 -1.89 -10.26 4.94
CA SER A 42 -2.13 -11.67 5.23
C SER A 42 -2.85 -12.36 4.07
N GLY A 43 -3.84 -11.69 3.46
CA GLY A 43 -4.54 -12.19 2.28
C GLY A 43 -3.59 -12.38 1.09
N TYR A 44 -2.72 -11.41 0.82
CA TYR A 44 -1.75 -11.47 -0.27
C TYR A 44 -0.75 -12.60 -0.07
N LEU A 45 -0.16 -12.74 1.13
CA LEU A 45 0.78 -13.83 1.41
C LEU A 45 0.11 -15.21 1.35
N THR A 46 -1.14 -15.32 1.79
CA THR A 46 -1.92 -16.57 1.69
C THR A 46 -2.20 -16.96 0.24
N ALA A 47 -2.54 -16.00 -0.61
CA ALA A 47 -2.81 -16.24 -2.03
C ALA A 47 -1.54 -16.47 -2.86
N ASN A 48 -0.37 -16.05 -2.36
CA ASN A 48 0.90 -16.04 -3.08
C ASN A 48 1.98 -16.76 -2.26
N PRO A 49 1.94 -18.11 -2.20
CA PRO A 49 2.84 -18.89 -1.36
C PRO A 49 4.32 -18.77 -1.78
N ASP A 50 4.60 -18.42 -3.04
CA ASP A 50 5.93 -18.11 -3.53
C ASP A 50 6.52 -16.86 -2.88
N VAL A 51 5.70 -15.81 -2.71
CA VAL A 51 6.07 -14.57 -2.02
C VAL A 51 6.29 -14.84 -0.53
N ALA A 52 5.39 -15.62 0.07
CA ALA A 52 5.50 -16.03 1.48
C ALA A 52 6.76 -16.85 1.74
N ALA A 53 7.05 -17.84 0.89
CA ALA A 53 8.25 -18.68 1.00
C ALA A 53 9.55 -17.89 0.78
N ALA A 54 9.52 -16.87 -0.09
CA ALA A 54 10.66 -16.00 -0.32
C ALA A 54 10.92 -15.02 0.85
N GLY A 55 9.97 -14.84 1.76
CA GLY A 55 10.10 -13.95 2.91
C GLY A 55 10.27 -12.47 2.54
N ILE A 56 9.68 -12.06 1.41
CA ILE A 56 9.77 -10.69 0.88
C ILE A 56 8.57 -9.86 1.32
N ASP A 57 8.77 -8.54 1.40
CA ASP A 57 7.68 -7.58 1.64
C ASP A 57 6.60 -7.74 0.55
N PRO A 58 5.35 -8.09 0.93
CA PRO A 58 4.29 -8.36 -0.02
C PRO A 58 3.83 -7.11 -0.78
N LEU A 59 3.82 -5.93 -0.15
CA LEU A 59 3.47 -4.68 -0.84
C LEU A 59 4.53 -4.34 -1.87
N ALA A 60 5.81 -4.41 -1.49
CA ALA A 60 6.91 -4.18 -2.41
C ALA A 60 6.93 -5.18 -3.59
N HIS A 61 6.55 -6.44 -3.33
CA HIS A 61 6.37 -7.43 -4.39
C HIS A 61 5.22 -7.04 -5.33
N PHE A 62 4.07 -6.64 -4.78
CA PHE A 62 2.92 -6.22 -5.57
C PHE A 62 3.26 -5.06 -6.48
N ASP A 63 3.83 -3.98 -5.93
CA ASP A 63 4.16 -2.75 -6.65
C ASP A 63 5.13 -3.00 -7.82
N ARG A 64 6.07 -3.93 -7.64
CA ARG A 64 7.11 -4.22 -8.63
C ARG A 64 6.69 -5.28 -9.66
N PHE A 65 5.97 -6.30 -9.23
CA PHE A 65 5.68 -7.51 -10.00
C PHE A 65 4.21 -7.91 -9.97
N GLY A 66 3.61 -7.96 -8.78
CA GLY A 66 2.32 -8.63 -8.58
C GLY A 66 1.19 -8.12 -9.46
N TRP A 67 1.08 -6.80 -9.66
CA TRP A 67 0.02 -6.27 -10.53
C TRP A 67 0.23 -6.63 -12.02
N LYS A 68 1.49 -6.72 -12.48
CA LYS A 68 1.83 -7.15 -13.85
C LYS A 68 1.49 -8.62 -14.07
N GLU A 69 1.66 -9.42 -13.02
CA GLU A 69 1.26 -10.82 -12.94
C GLU A 69 -0.25 -11.01 -12.71
N ARG A 70 -1.01 -9.91 -12.64
CA ARG A 70 -2.47 -9.89 -12.40
C ARG A 70 -2.89 -10.51 -11.06
N ARG A 71 -2.00 -10.47 -10.06
CA ARG A 71 -2.34 -10.85 -8.67
C ARG A 71 -3.22 -9.77 -8.04
N ASN A 72 -4.10 -10.15 -7.13
CA ASN A 72 -4.98 -9.22 -6.42
C ASN A 72 -4.35 -8.81 -5.09
N PRO A 73 -4.30 -7.51 -4.73
CA PRO A 73 -3.74 -7.05 -3.47
C PRO A 73 -4.66 -7.33 -2.27
N SER A 74 -5.96 -7.52 -2.51
CA SER A 74 -6.94 -7.93 -1.50
C SER A 74 -8.17 -8.55 -2.17
N ALA A 75 -9.13 -9.01 -1.36
CA ALA A 75 -10.44 -9.44 -1.85
C ALA A 75 -11.29 -8.29 -2.41
N PHE A 76 -10.95 -7.03 -2.10
CA PHE A 76 -11.71 -5.84 -2.50
C PHE A 76 -11.16 -5.16 -3.76
N PHE A 77 -10.08 -5.70 -4.35
CA PHE A 77 -9.48 -5.14 -5.55
C PHE A 77 -9.12 -6.25 -6.53
N ASN A 78 -9.84 -6.30 -7.64
CA ASN A 78 -9.53 -7.22 -8.73
C ASN A 78 -8.63 -6.53 -9.77
N THR A 79 -7.32 -6.81 -9.70
CA THR A 79 -6.32 -6.19 -10.59
C THR A 79 -6.63 -6.43 -12.07
N LYS A 80 -7.08 -7.63 -12.41
CA LYS A 80 -7.38 -7.98 -13.80
C LYS A 80 -8.62 -7.24 -14.29
N ALA A 81 -9.69 -7.24 -13.51
CA ALA A 81 -10.94 -6.58 -13.88
C ALA A 81 -10.76 -5.05 -13.94
N TYR A 82 -10.05 -4.47 -12.98
CA TYR A 82 -9.74 -3.06 -12.95
C TYR A 82 -8.98 -2.61 -14.20
N LEU A 83 -7.92 -3.32 -14.58
CA LEU A 83 -7.15 -2.98 -15.79
C LEU A 83 -7.95 -3.22 -17.09
N ALA A 84 -8.93 -4.13 -17.09
CA ALA A 84 -9.82 -4.32 -18.24
C ALA A 84 -10.83 -3.18 -18.37
N ALA A 85 -11.33 -2.66 -17.25
CA ALA A 85 -12.26 -1.53 -17.21
C ALA A 85 -11.57 -0.18 -17.47
N ASN A 86 -10.26 -0.09 -17.21
CA ASN A 86 -9.45 1.13 -17.29
C ASN A 86 -8.32 0.98 -18.31
N PRO A 87 -8.63 0.97 -19.62
CA PRO A 87 -7.65 0.70 -20.67
C PRO A 87 -6.56 1.77 -20.77
N ASP A 88 -6.83 2.99 -20.31
CA ASP A 88 -5.85 4.07 -20.19
C ASP A 88 -4.78 3.77 -19.14
N VAL A 89 -5.19 3.24 -17.97
CA VAL A 89 -4.26 2.78 -16.92
C VAL A 89 -3.45 1.59 -17.40
N ALA A 90 -4.11 0.65 -18.09
CA ALA A 90 -3.43 -0.50 -18.68
C ALA A 90 -2.41 -0.09 -19.75
N ALA A 91 -2.74 0.88 -20.60
CA ALA A 91 -1.84 1.41 -21.62
C ALA A 91 -0.69 2.21 -21.02
N ALA A 92 -0.93 2.95 -19.93
CA ALA A 92 0.11 3.68 -19.21
C ALA A 92 1.11 2.75 -18.50
N GLY A 93 0.72 1.49 -18.23
CA GLY A 93 1.60 0.51 -17.59
C GLY A 93 1.98 0.91 -16.17
N VAL A 94 1.08 1.56 -15.45
CA VAL A 94 1.27 2.00 -14.05
C VAL A 94 0.58 1.04 -13.09
N ASP A 95 1.00 1.07 -11.82
CA ASP A 95 0.37 0.28 -10.77
C ASP A 95 -1.12 0.67 -10.61
N PRO A 96 -2.07 -0.27 -10.80
CA PRO A 96 -3.49 0.02 -10.76
C PRO A 96 -4.01 0.34 -9.36
N LEU A 97 -3.46 -0.26 -8.30
CA LEU A 97 -3.86 0.04 -6.94
C LEU A 97 -3.41 1.45 -6.56
N ALA A 98 -2.15 1.80 -6.88
CA ALA A 98 -1.64 3.15 -6.63
C ALA A 98 -2.41 4.20 -7.42
N GLN A 99 -2.72 3.93 -8.70
CA GLN A 99 -3.53 4.83 -9.52
C GLN A 99 -4.92 5.03 -8.92
N TYR A 100 -5.59 3.96 -8.48
CA TYR A 100 -6.92 4.06 -7.89
C TYR A 100 -6.90 4.87 -6.58
N LEU A 101 -5.96 4.57 -5.68
CA LEU A 101 -5.82 5.28 -4.41
C LEU A 101 -5.52 6.78 -4.61
N GLN A 102 -4.80 7.13 -5.68
CA GLN A 102 -4.40 8.51 -5.94
C GLN A 102 -5.46 9.31 -6.72
N PHE A 103 -6.11 8.69 -7.70
CA PHE A 103 -6.97 9.39 -8.66
C PHE A 103 -8.34 8.73 -8.87
N GLY A 104 -8.46 7.41 -8.66
CA GLY A 104 -9.65 6.64 -9.02
C GLY A 104 -10.97 7.18 -8.45
N ILE A 105 -10.96 7.62 -7.19
CA ILE A 105 -12.16 8.22 -6.56
C ILE A 105 -12.53 9.55 -7.22
N ALA A 106 -11.55 10.41 -7.51
CA ALA A 106 -11.78 11.71 -8.15
C ALA A 106 -12.19 11.56 -9.63
N GLU A 107 -11.75 10.49 -10.27
CA GLU A 107 -12.08 10.12 -11.65
C GLU A 107 -13.36 9.29 -11.78
N HIS A 108 -14.08 9.03 -10.66
CA HIS A 108 -15.28 8.19 -10.62
C HIS A 108 -15.07 6.78 -11.19
N ARG A 109 -13.89 6.20 -10.97
CA ARG A 109 -13.60 4.81 -11.36
C ARG A 109 -14.18 3.85 -10.32
N ASP A 110 -14.74 2.74 -10.80
CA ASP A 110 -15.23 1.67 -9.94
C ASP A 110 -14.16 0.62 -9.67
N LEU A 111 -14.22 0.05 -8.46
CA LEU A 111 -13.53 -1.20 -8.13
C LEU A 111 -14.33 -2.34 -8.75
N ALA A 112 -13.89 -2.80 -9.91
CA ALA A 112 -14.53 -3.88 -10.66
C ALA A 112 -14.59 -5.20 -9.88
#